data_AF-A0A835URF9-F1
#
_entry.id   AF-A0A835URF9-F1
#
_cell.length_a   1.000
_cell.length_b   1.000
_cell.length_c   1.000
_cell.angle_alpha   90.00
_cell.angle_beta   90.00
_cell.angle_gamma   90.00
#
_symmetry.space_group_name_H-M   'P 1'
#
loop_
_entity.id
_entity.type
_entity.pdbx_description
1 polymer ?
#
loop_
_entity_poly.entity_id
_entity_poly.type
_entity_poly.pdbx_seq_one_letter_code
_entity_poly.pdbx_strand_id
1 'polypeptide(L)'
;MNDLSKRKLNEFQTQLRNIQKEKSERLHKVLEYVNEVHGLCSILGTDFGKIVDEVHPSLHDSGLEQSTNISDSTLEGLSQVIQRLKCEKNARRKQLRDIVESLVELWDLLDSPKEERKQFEKLSCIFLSPEKDLPCSGILSLETMKEAEDELERLTKMKASRMKELVLKKRQELEEVCRQAHIEADISTAPEKLCALIDSGILDPCELLANIEVQIVKAKEELHVRKDIMDRLIKWQAACAEETWLEEYNQDDNRYSAGRGAHLNLKRAEKARVQAAKMPDLVENLMSRTLAWEQERSMPFLYDGVRLISLLEEYKFSRQQREEEKKRYRDHKKLQNLLLTEKEALYGSKPSPKRCNSLRKPNGYNGNGNGFMTPVARRISAGSATPELLTPRSYSGRHNGYFKEMRRLSTAPINYVAMSKEDTISSFTSISGSEPGSPPRG
;
A
#
# COMPACT_ATOMS: atom_id res chain seq x y z
N MET A 1 -61.62 84.50 -32.85
CA MET A 1 -61.63 84.61 -34.32
C MET A 1 -60.51 83.74 -34.86
N ASN A 2 -60.79 82.44 -34.99
CA ASN A 2 -59.84 81.45 -35.49
C ASN A 2 -59.82 81.55 -37.01
N ASP A 3 -58.77 82.14 -37.56
CA ASP A 3 -58.57 82.11 -39.00
C ASP A 3 -58.15 80.68 -39.41
N LEU A 4 -59.14 79.84 -39.71
CA LEU A 4 -59.04 78.50 -40.27
C LEU A 4 -58.66 78.60 -41.76
N SER A 5 -57.51 79.22 -42.01
CA SER A 5 -56.92 79.28 -43.35
C SER A 5 -56.55 77.88 -43.83
N LYS A 6 -56.70 77.62 -45.15
CA LYS A 6 -56.23 76.38 -45.80
C LYS A 6 -54.77 76.03 -45.44
N ARG A 7 -53.93 77.03 -45.13
CA ARG A 7 -52.57 76.83 -44.61
C ARG A 7 -52.52 76.16 -43.24
N LYS A 8 -53.33 76.60 -42.27
CA LYS A 8 -53.40 76.02 -40.92
C LYS A 8 -53.89 74.57 -40.93
N LEU A 9 -54.85 74.26 -41.80
CA LEU A 9 -55.31 72.88 -42.01
C LEU A 9 -54.19 71.99 -42.56
N ASN A 10 -53.43 72.47 -43.55
CA ASN A 10 -52.28 71.74 -44.10
C ASN A 10 -51.16 71.57 -43.07
N GLU A 11 -50.92 72.56 -42.20
CA GLU A 11 -49.98 72.45 -41.08
C GLU A 11 -50.40 71.36 -40.09
N PHE A 12 -51.66 71.36 -39.64
CA PHE A 12 -52.16 70.33 -38.73
C PHE A 12 -52.16 68.93 -39.35
N GLN A 13 -52.50 68.80 -40.65
CA GLN A 13 -52.38 67.51 -41.35
C GLN A 13 -50.93 67.03 -41.42
N THR A 14 -49.97 67.94 -41.62
CA THR A 14 -48.53 67.60 -41.65
C THR A 14 -48.05 67.19 -40.26
N GLN A 15 -48.43 67.94 -39.22
CA GLN A 15 -48.13 67.61 -37.82
C GLN A 15 -48.72 66.25 -37.42
N LEU A 16 -49.96 65.96 -37.82
CA LEU A 16 -50.59 64.67 -37.56
C LEU A 16 -49.82 63.51 -38.22
N ARG A 17 -49.39 63.67 -39.49
CA ARG A 17 -48.56 62.66 -40.18
C ARG A 17 -47.22 62.44 -39.48
N ASN A 18 -46.58 63.52 -39.01
CA ASN A 18 -45.32 63.43 -38.28
C ASN A 18 -45.48 62.68 -36.95
N ILE A 19 -46.53 63.00 -36.17
CA ILE A 19 -46.82 62.32 -34.90
C ILE A 19 -47.18 60.85 -35.14
N GLN A 20 -47.94 60.53 -36.19
CA GLN A 20 -48.26 59.15 -36.57
C GLN A 20 -47.00 58.36 -36.94
N LYS A 21 -46.09 58.98 -37.70
CA LYS A 21 -44.79 58.40 -38.04
C LYS A 21 -43.96 58.15 -36.79
N GLU A 22 -43.77 59.15 -35.93
CA GLU A 22 -43.03 59.03 -34.67
C GLU A 22 -43.62 57.95 -33.77
N LYS A 23 -44.95 57.88 -33.64
CA LYS A 23 -45.64 56.82 -32.89
C LYS A 23 -45.28 55.44 -33.43
N SER A 24 -45.29 55.25 -34.74
CA SER A 24 -44.96 53.96 -35.37
C SER A 24 -43.49 53.57 -35.16
N GLU A 25 -42.57 54.53 -35.24
CA GLU A 25 -41.14 54.34 -35.01
C GLU A 25 -40.86 53.97 -33.56
N ARG A 26 -41.48 54.68 -32.61
CA ARG A 26 -41.37 54.37 -31.17
C ARG A 26 -41.94 53.00 -30.84
N LEU A 27 -43.08 52.64 -31.40
CA LEU A 27 -43.70 51.33 -31.19
C LEU A 27 -42.80 50.20 -31.71
N HIS A 28 -42.21 50.38 -32.89
CA HIS A 28 -41.24 49.42 -33.45
C HIS A 28 -40.03 49.26 -32.53
N LYS A 29 -39.49 50.37 -32.03
CA LYS A 29 -38.34 50.37 -31.12
C LYS A 29 -38.65 49.69 -29.78
N VAL A 30 -39.84 49.92 -29.21
CA VAL A 30 -40.30 49.22 -28.00
C VAL A 30 -40.36 47.71 -28.27
N LEU A 31 -40.92 47.29 -29.41
CA LEU A 31 -40.99 45.87 -29.79
C LEU A 31 -39.59 45.25 -29.92
N GLU A 32 -38.64 45.95 -30.54
CA GLU A 32 -37.24 45.51 -30.63
C GLU A 32 -36.61 45.33 -29.25
N TYR A 33 -36.78 46.31 -28.36
CA TYR A 33 -36.24 46.26 -27.00
C TYR A 33 -36.88 45.15 -26.16
N VAL A 34 -38.19 44.96 -26.25
CA VAL A 34 -38.89 43.87 -25.55
C VAL A 34 -38.42 42.50 -26.05
N ASN A 35 -38.24 42.33 -27.37
CA ASN A 35 -37.69 41.11 -27.94
C ASN A 35 -36.25 40.85 -27.47
N GLU A 36 -35.43 41.90 -27.38
CA GLU A 36 -34.06 41.79 -26.87
C GLU A 36 -34.04 41.40 -25.38
N VAL A 37 -34.89 42.01 -24.55
CA VAL A 37 -35.07 41.63 -23.14
C VAL A 37 -35.53 40.18 -23.03
N HIS A 38 -36.51 39.74 -23.83
CA HIS A 38 -36.96 38.35 -23.85
C HIS A 38 -35.83 37.38 -24.20
N GLY A 39 -35.02 37.70 -25.22
CA GLY A 39 -33.86 36.89 -25.59
C GLY A 39 -32.81 36.80 -24.47
N LEU A 40 -32.50 37.93 -23.82
CA LEU A 40 -31.58 37.97 -22.68
C LEU A 40 -32.10 37.19 -21.47
N CYS A 41 -33.38 37.35 -21.13
CA CYS A 41 -34.04 36.60 -20.06
C CYS A 41 -34.05 35.09 -20.31
N SER A 42 -34.30 34.68 -21.56
CA SER A 42 -34.26 33.27 -21.96
C SER A 42 -32.87 32.65 -21.74
N ILE A 43 -31.79 33.39 -22.05
CA ILE A 43 -30.40 32.93 -21.85
C ILE A 43 -30.03 32.90 -20.36
N LEU A 44 -30.42 33.94 -19.60
CA LEU A 44 -30.12 34.10 -18.17
C LEU A 44 -31.03 33.26 -17.25
N GLY A 45 -32.11 32.70 -17.79
CA GLY A 45 -33.14 32.01 -17.01
C GLY A 45 -33.88 32.94 -16.04
N THR A 46 -33.97 34.24 -16.34
CA THR A 46 -34.67 35.23 -15.51
C THR A 46 -36.11 35.40 -15.96
N ASP A 47 -36.99 35.71 -15.01
CA ASP A 47 -38.42 35.89 -15.28
C ASP A 47 -38.66 37.18 -16.09
N PHE A 48 -38.98 37.01 -17.37
CA PHE A 48 -39.25 38.11 -18.29
C PHE A 48 -40.35 39.03 -17.78
N GLY A 49 -41.43 38.48 -17.22
CA GLY A 49 -42.59 39.27 -16.79
C GLY A 49 -42.21 40.26 -15.69
N LYS A 50 -41.50 39.78 -14.65
CA LYS A 50 -41.00 40.63 -13.57
C LYS A 50 -40.10 41.76 -14.06
N ILE A 51 -39.17 41.44 -14.97
CA ILE A 51 -38.18 42.41 -15.47
C ILE A 51 -38.84 43.50 -16.34
N VAL A 52 -39.88 43.14 -17.09
CA VAL A 52 -40.61 44.07 -17.94
C VAL A 52 -41.63 44.88 -17.14
N ASP A 53 -42.26 44.28 -16.12
CA ASP A 53 -43.14 44.95 -15.17
C ASP A 53 -42.43 46.04 -14.35
N GLU A 54 -41.12 45.87 -14.05
CA GLU A 54 -40.27 46.91 -13.44
C GLU A 54 -40.22 48.19 -14.28
N VAL A 55 -40.32 48.07 -15.61
CA VAL A 55 -40.31 49.22 -16.52
C VAL A 55 -41.72 49.77 -16.69
N HIS A 56 -42.66 48.92 -17.12
CA HIS A 56 -44.07 49.29 -17.22
C HIS A 56 -44.96 48.03 -17.40
N PRO A 57 -46.03 47.85 -16.61
CA PRO A 57 -46.91 46.66 -16.69
C PRO A 57 -47.54 46.42 -18.07
N SER A 58 -47.81 47.49 -18.83
CA SER A 58 -48.41 47.37 -20.18
C SER A 58 -47.48 46.77 -21.25
N LEU A 59 -46.23 46.49 -20.90
CA LEU A 59 -45.28 45.78 -21.77
C LEU A 59 -45.34 44.26 -21.61
N HIS A 60 -45.88 43.76 -20.49
CA HIS A 60 -46.04 42.34 -20.21
C HIS A 60 -47.46 41.84 -20.52
N ASP A 61 -48.50 42.61 -20.16
CA ASP A 61 -49.91 42.27 -20.39
C ASP A 61 -50.56 43.26 -21.36
N SER A 62 -50.40 43.02 -22.66
CA SER A 62 -51.12 43.77 -23.70
C SER A 62 -52.54 43.23 -23.85
N GLY A 63 -53.36 43.36 -22.80
CA GLY A 63 -54.80 43.13 -22.91
C GLY A 63 -55.40 44.04 -24.00
N LEU A 64 -56.45 43.59 -24.69
CA LEU A 64 -57.06 44.24 -25.87
C LEU A 64 -57.43 45.73 -25.71
N GLU A 65 -57.44 46.27 -24.48
CA GLU A 65 -57.79 47.67 -24.18
C GLU A 65 -56.62 48.55 -23.69
N GLN A 66 -55.45 47.99 -23.37
CA GLN A 66 -54.30 48.76 -22.88
C GLN A 66 -53.28 48.97 -24.00
N SER A 67 -53.13 50.23 -24.45
CA SER A 67 -52.06 50.59 -25.40
C SER A 67 -50.68 50.47 -24.74
N THR A 68 -49.74 49.79 -25.40
CA THR A 68 -48.31 49.76 -25.02
C THR A 68 -47.78 51.18 -24.79
N ASN A 69 -47.13 51.39 -23.65
CA ASN A 69 -46.53 52.69 -23.32
C ASN A 69 -45.32 52.95 -24.22
N ILE A 70 -45.28 54.11 -24.89
CA ILE A 70 -44.23 54.53 -25.83
C ILE A 70 -43.55 55.85 -25.38
N SER A 71 -43.67 56.18 -24.09
CA SER A 71 -43.03 57.35 -23.50
C SER A 71 -41.51 57.24 -23.51
N ASP A 72 -40.82 58.38 -23.42
CA ASP A 72 -39.36 58.43 -23.38
C ASP A 72 -38.81 57.71 -22.15
N SER A 73 -39.49 57.79 -21.01
CA SER A 73 -39.11 57.07 -19.79
C SER A 73 -39.23 55.55 -19.95
N THR A 74 -40.23 55.05 -20.69
CA THR A 74 -40.36 53.61 -20.98
C THR A 74 -39.23 53.13 -21.91
N LEU A 75 -38.90 53.90 -22.95
CA LEU A 75 -37.78 53.58 -23.86
C LEU A 75 -36.43 53.62 -23.14
N GLU A 76 -36.21 54.61 -22.27
CA GLU A 76 -34.99 54.73 -21.47
C GLU A 76 -34.90 53.61 -20.43
N GLY A 77 -36.00 53.29 -19.74
CA GLY A 77 -36.08 52.17 -18.80
C GLY A 77 -35.75 50.82 -19.46
N LEU A 78 -36.32 50.54 -20.63
CA LEU A 78 -35.99 49.35 -21.42
C LEU A 78 -34.51 49.33 -21.82
N SER A 79 -33.94 50.45 -22.27
CA SER A 79 -32.52 50.56 -22.60
C SER A 79 -31.62 50.26 -21.39
N GLN A 80 -31.97 50.79 -20.20
CA GLN A 80 -31.23 50.52 -18.96
C GLN A 80 -31.31 49.04 -18.55
N VAL A 81 -32.49 48.42 -18.66
CA VAL A 81 -32.67 46.98 -18.40
C VAL A 81 -31.85 46.13 -19.38
N ILE A 82 -31.86 46.44 -20.68
CA ILE A 82 -31.05 45.74 -21.68
C ILE A 82 -29.56 45.84 -21.33
N GLN A 83 -29.06 47.02 -20.96
CA GLN A 83 -27.67 47.19 -20.54
C GLN A 83 -27.35 46.36 -19.29
N ARG A 84 -28.23 46.39 -18.27
CA ARG A 84 -28.09 45.60 -17.05
C ARG A 84 -27.98 44.10 -17.34
N LEU A 85 -28.91 43.56 -18.14
CA LEU A 85 -28.93 42.16 -18.52
C LEU A 85 -27.72 41.76 -19.38
N LYS A 86 -27.23 42.65 -20.26
CA LYS A 86 -25.99 42.42 -21.03
C LYS A 86 -24.77 42.34 -20.12
N CYS A 87 -24.65 43.24 -19.15
CA CYS A 87 -23.57 43.21 -18.15
C CYS A 87 -23.61 41.90 -17.35
N GLU A 88 -24.79 41.50 -16.86
CA GLU A 88 -24.97 40.27 -16.11
C GLU A 88 -24.65 39.02 -16.94
N LYS A 89 -25.11 38.95 -18.19
CA LYS A 89 -24.77 37.88 -19.15
C LYS A 89 -23.26 37.73 -19.29
N ASN A 90 -22.54 38.85 -19.45
CA ASN A 90 -21.09 38.81 -19.61
C ASN A 90 -20.37 38.39 -18.31
N ALA A 91 -20.84 38.85 -17.16
CA ALA A 91 -20.31 38.45 -15.86
C ALA A 91 -20.49 36.94 -15.60
N ARG A 92 -21.72 36.43 -15.74
CA ARG A 92 -22.04 35.00 -15.56
C ARG A 92 -21.30 34.12 -16.55
N ARG A 93 -21.19 34.53 -17.82
CA ARG A 93 -20.42 33.81 -18.84
C ARG A 93 -18.94 33.70 -18.45
N LYS A 94 -18.35 34.77 -17.93
CA LYS A 94 -16.95 34.74 -17.50
C LYS A 94 -16.76 33.78 -16.32
N GLN A 95 -17.58 33.91 -15.29
CA GLN A 95 -17.52 33.02 -14.12
C GLN A 95 -17.68 31.55 -14.51
N LEU A 96 -18.69 31.25 -15.34
CA LEU A 96 -18.94 29.87 -15.76
C LEU A 96 -17.81 29.33 -16.65
N ARG A 97 -17.15 30.16 -17.46
CA ARG A 97 -15.94 29.78 -18.19
C ARG A 97 -14.83 29.38 -17.23
N ASP A 98 -14.53 30.23 -16.23
CA ASP A 98 -13.47 29.99 -15.25
C ASP A 98 -13.74 28.68 -14.46
N ILE A 99 -15.01 28.42 -14.10
CA ILE A 99 -15.45 27.18 -13.45
C ILE A 99 -15.25 25.98 -14.37
N VAL A 100 -15.69 26.05 -15.63
CA VAL A 100 -15.59 24.91 -16.56
C VAL A 100 -14.13 24.63 -16.92
N GLU A 101 -13.28 25.65 -17.05
CA GLU A 101 -11.82 25.46 -17.21
C GLU A 101 -11.25 24.67 -16.02
N SER A 102 -11.60 25.07 -14.78
CA SER A 102 -11.19 24.36 -13.57
C SER A 102 -11.73 22.92 -13.50
N LEU A 103 -12.98 22.69 -13.93
CA LEU A 103 -13.59 21.36 -14.00
C LEU A 103 -12.84 20.45 -14.97
N VAL A 104 -12.48 20.95 -16.15
CA VAL A 104 -11.71 20.18 -17.15
C VAL A 104 -10.36 19.78 -16.60
N GLU A 105 -9.63 20.70 -15.97
CA GLU A 105 -8.35 20.41 -15.31
C GLU A 105 -8.49 19.33 -14.22
N LEU A 106 -9.53 19.42 -13.38
CA LEU A 106 -9.78 18.44 -12.33
C LEU A 106 -10.21 17.08 -12.86
N TRP A 107 -11.06 17.03 -13.90
CA TRP A 107 -11.46 15.78 -14.52
C TRP A 107 -10.27 15.06 -15.16
N ASP A 108 -9.35 15.80 -15.79
CA ASP A 108 -8.14 15.25 -16.37
C ASP A 108 -7.16 14.79 -15.29
N LEU A 109 -7.02 15.55 -14.19
CA LEU A 109 -6.19 15.16 -13.05
C LEU A 109 -6.72 13.91 -12.31
N LEU A 110 -8.05 13.78 -12.20
CA LEU A 110 -8.71 12.70 -11.45
C LEU A 110 -9.08 11.49 -12.31
N ASP A 111 -8.76 11.53 -13.61
CA ASP A 111 -9.16 10.54 -14.61
C ASP A 111 -10.68 10.24 -14.56
N SER A 112 -11.50 11.29 -14.43
CA SER A 112 -12.96 11.15 -14.27
C SER A 112 -13.62 10.52 -15.50
N PRO A 113 -14.58 9.60 -15.30
CA PRO A 113 -15.22 8.85 -16.38
C PRO A 113 -16.02 9.75 -17.33
N LYS A 114 -16.16 9.32 -18.58
CA LYS A 114 -16.82 10.11 -19.64
C LYS A 114 -18.30 10.37 -19.34
N GLU A 115 -18.94 9.49 -18.58
CA GLU A 115 -20.34 9.58 -18.18
C GLU A 115 -20.60 10.79 -17.27
N GLU A 116 -19.69 11.07 -16.34
CA GLU A 116 -19.74 12.26 -15.48
C GLU A 116 -19.51 13.54 -16.31
N ARG A 117 -18.52 13.51 -17.22
CA ARG A 117 -18.23 14.64 -18.12
C ARG A 117 -19.38 14.97 -19.07
N LYS A 118 -20.12 13.97 -19.55
CA LYS A 118 -21.27 14.14 -20.47
C LYS A 118 -22.40 14.99 -19.88
N GLN A 119 -22.59 14.97 -18.57
CA GLN A 119 -23.64 15.76 -17.90
C GLN A 119 -23.41 17.28 -18.11
N PHE A 120 -22.14 17.67 -18.26
CA PHE A 120 -21.71 19.05 -18.48
C PHE A 120 -21.36 19.36 -19.94
N GLU A 121 -21.62 18.44 -20.87
CA GLU A 121 -21.33 18.66 -22.31
C GLU A 121 -22.07 19.88 -22.87
N LYS A 122 -23.24 20.21 -22.31
CA LYS A 122 -24.01 21.42 -22.63
C LYS A 122 -23.24 22.71 -22.35
N LEU A 123 -22.31 22.70 -21.39
CA LEU A 123 -21.47 23.85 -21.04
C LEU A 123 -20.31 24.06 -22.04
N SER A 124 -19.99 23.06 -22.87
CA SER A 124 -18.99 23.19 -23.95
C SER A 124 -19.35 24.31 -24.95
N CYS A 125 -20.64 24.62 -25.09
CA CYS A 125 -21.15 25.72 -25.90
C CYS A 125 -20.57 27.09 -25.50
N ILE A 126 -20.09 27.25 -24.26
CA ILE A 126 -19.50 28.49 -23.74
C ILE A 126 -18.17 28.83 -24.42
N PHE A 127 -17.43 27.80 -24.87
CA PHE A 127 -16.15 27.98 -25.57
C PHE A 127 -16.32 28.15 -27.07
N LEU A 128 -17.34 27.50 -27.67
CA LEU A 128 -17.54 27.46 -29.12
C LEU A 128 -18.34 28.66 -29.65
N SER A 129 -19.13 29.33 -28.81
CA SER A 129 -20.05 30.39 -29.22
C SER A 129 -19.41 31.79 -29.16
N PRO A 130 -19.46 32.59 -30.24
CA PRO A 130 -19.02 33.98 -30.22
C PRO A 130 -19.89 34.83 -29.27
N GLU A 131 -19.33 35.93 -28.77
CA GLU A 131 -19.87 36.70 -27.65
C GLU A 131 -21.34 37.15 -27.84
N LYS A 132 -21.78 37.33 -29.08
CA LYS A 132 -23.11 37.82 -29.43
C LYS A 132 -24.19 36.74 -29.46
N ASP A 133 -23.87 35.49 -29.82
CA ASP A 133 -24.88 34.49 -30.20
C ASP A 133 -24.77 33.21 -29.36
N LEU A 134 -25.30 33.23 -28.13
CA LEU A 134 -25.57 32.00 -27.38
C LEU A 134 -26.95 31.48 -27.79
N PRO A 135 -27.05 30.34 -28.51
CA PRO A 135 -28.33 29.86 -29.04
C PRO A 135 -29.16 29.09 -28.01
N CYS A 136 -28.62 28.83 -26.82
CA CYS A 136 -29.23 27.93 -25.85
C CYS A 136 -29.83 28.68 -24.66
N SER A 137 -31.14 28.52 -24.51
CA SER A 137 -31.91 28.98 -23.35
C SER A 137 -31.38 28.34 -22.07
N GLY A 138 -31.22 29.13 -21.01
CA GLY A 138 -30.93 28.65 -19.66
C GLY A 138 -29.49 28.17 -19.38
N ILE A 139 -28.53 28.31 -20.30
CA ILE A 139 -27.12 27.96 -20.04
C ILE A 139 -26.48 28.85 -18.96
N LEU A 140 -26.92 30.10 -18.84
CA LEU A 140 -26.42 31.05 -17.83
C LEU A 140 -27.43 31.21 -16.68
N SER A 141 -28.29 30.21 -16.48
CA SER A 141 -29.22 30.21 -15.34
C SER A 141 -28.44 30.08 -14.03
N LEU A 142 -29.01 30.58 -12.94
CA LEU A 142 -28.43 30.40 -11.62
C LEU A 142 -28.34 28.92 -11.22
N GLU A 143 -29.27 28.09 -11.70
CA GLU A 143 -29.29 26.65 -11.46
C GLU A 143 -28.09 25.95 -12.12
N THR A 144 -27.83 26.22 -13.40
CA THR A 144 -26.70 25.61 -14.13
C THR A 144 -25.35 26.08 -13.62
N MET A 145 -25.23 27.34 -13.21
CA MET A 145 -24.03 27.84 -12.53
C MET A 145 -23.80 27.12 -11.21
N LYS A 146 -24.85 26.99 -10.40
CA LYS A 146 -24.78 26.29 -9.12
C LYS A 146 -24.42 24.81 -9.30
N GLU A 147 -25.00 24.12 -10.28
CA GLU A 147 -24.64 22.74 -10.61
C GLU A 147 -23.15 22.59 -10.95
N ALA A 148 -22.58 23.54 -11.71
CA ALA A 148 -21.17 23.53 -12.05
C ALA A 148 -20.26 23.84 -10.83
N GLU A 149 -20.68 24.77 -9.96
CA GLU A 149 -20.00 25.09 -8.70
C GLU A 149 -20.03 23.92 -7.72
N ASP A 150 -21.18 23.27 -7.55
CA ASP A 150 -21.37 22.11 -6.68
C ASP A 150 -20.50 20.94 -7.16
N GLU A 151 -20.39 20.72 -8.47
CA GLU A 151 -19.49 19.70 -9.03
C GLU A 151 -18.01 20.06 -8.83
N LEU A 152 -17.64 21.34 -9.00
CA LEU A 152 -16.28 21.81 -8.75
C LEU A 152 -15.88 21.58 -7.28
N GLU A 153 -16.78 21.88 -6.35
CA GLU A 153 -16.59 21.62 -4.92
C GLU A 153 -16.46 20.12 -4.65
N ARG A 154 -17.32 19.28 -5.25
CA ARG A 154 -17.26 17.82 -5.13
C ARG A 154 -15.92 17.26 -5.61
N LEU A 155 -15.45 17.67 -6.79
CA LEU A 155 -14.16 17.23 -7.33
C LEU A 155 -12.98 17.72 -6.49
N THR A 156 -13.05 18.95 -5.98
CA THR A 156 -12.00 19.51 -5.11
C THR A 156 -11.91 18.72 -3.80
N LYS A 157 -13.05 18.38 -3.18
CA LYS A 157 -13.11 17.50 -2.00
C LYS A 157 -12.57 16.10 -2.32
N MET A 158 -12.92 15.55 -3.47
CA MET A 158 -12.41 14.25 -3.90
C MET A 158 -10.89 14.27 -4.11
N LYS A 159 -10.35 15.33 -4.71
CA LYS A 159 -8.90 15.55 -4.86
C LYS A 159 -8.21 15.60 -3.50
N ALA A 160 -8.74 16.37 -2.55
CA ALA A 160 -8.18 16.46 -1.20
C ALA A 160 -8.20 15.09 -0.49
N SER A 161 -9.31 14.36 -0.59
CA SER A 161 -9.46 13.01 -0.02
C SER A 161 -8.45 12.02 -0.63
N ARG A 162 -8.34 11.97 -1.96
CA ARG A 162 -7.35 11.11 -2.65
C ARG A 162 -5.91 11.49 -2.30
N MET A 163 -5.62 12.79 -2.18
CA MET A 163 -4.28 13.24 -1.80
C MET A 163 -3.93 12.80 -0.37
N LYS A 164 -4.88 12.91 0.57
CA LYS A 164 -4.73 12.39 1.94
C LYS A 164 -4.47 10.88 1.94
N GLU A 165 -5.23 10.11 1.17
CA GLU A 165 -5.03 8.67 1.03
C GLU A 165 -3.64 8.34 0.47
N LEU A 166 -3.20 9.07 -0.56
CA LEU A 166 -1.88 8.89 -1.17
C LEU A 166 -0.74 9.14 -0.17
N VAL A 167 -0.86 10.22 0.62
CA VAL A 167 0.08 10.54 1.70
C VAL A 167 0.15 9.40 2.72
N LEU A 168 -0.99 8.87 3.17
CA LEU A 168 -1.03 7.75 4.11
C LEU A 168 -0.40 6.47 3.52
N LYS A 169 -0.69 6.18 2.25
CA LYS A 169 -0.11 5.03 1.55
C LYS A 169 1.40 5.15 1.41
N LYS A 170 1.92 6.34 1.08
CA LYS A 170 3.37 6.60 1.05
C LYS A 170 3.98 6.53 2.45
N ARG A 171 3.28 7.02 3.48
CA ARG A 171 3.74 6.87 4.86
C ARG A 171 3.86 5.40 5.26
N GLN A 172 2.90 4.56 4.88
CA GLN A 172 2.96 3.12 5.09
C GLN A 172 4.12 2.46 4.31
N GLU A 173 4.39 2.89 3.07
CA GLU A 173 5.58 2.45 2.31
C GLU A 173 6.86 2.78 3.08
N LEU A 174 6.97 4.00 3.63
CA LEU A 174 8.10 4.41 4.46
C LEU A 174 8.25 3.51 5.70
N GLU A 175 7.17 3.22 6.43
CA GLU A 175 7.20 2.34 7.60
C GLU A 175 7.63 0.90 7.25
N GLU A 176 7.19 0.38 6.11
CA GLU A 176 7.63 -0.93 5.62
C GLU A 176 9.13 -0.94 5.32
N VAL A 177 9.65 0.08 4.62
CA VAL A 177 11.08 0.20 4.35
C VAL A 177 11.88 0.35 5.65
N CYS A 178 11.42 1.18 6.59
CA CYS A 178 12.03 1.34 7.91
C CYS A 178 12.07 0.01 8.67
N ARG A 179 10.98 -0.76 8.66
CA ARG A 179 10.90 -2.07 9.29
C ARG A 179 11.88 -3.07 8.67
N GLN A 180 11.98 -3.10 7.35
CA GLN A 180 12.96 -3.94 6.65
C GLN A 180 14.41 -3.51 6.94
N ALA A 181 14.63 -2.22 7.19
CA ALA A 181 15.93 -1.66 7.56
C ALA A 181 16.24 -1.78 9.07
N HIS A 182 15.29 -2.28 9.87
CA HIS A 182 15.32 -2.30 11.33
C HIS A 182 15.63 -0.91 11.93
N ILE A 183 15.00 0.12 11.37
CA ILE A 183 15.05 1.53 11.80
C ILE A 183 13.70 1.90 12.40
N GLU A 184 13.72 2.64 13.51
CA GLU A 184 12.51 3.25 14.04
C GLU A 184 12.00 4.34 13.10
N ALA A 185 10.75 4.19 12.63
CA ALA A 185 10.09 5.23 11.87
C ALA A 185 9.74 6.41 12.77
N ASP A 186 9.80 7.62 12.22
CA ASP A 186 9.56 8.84 13.02
C ASP A 186 8.12 8.89 13.57
N ILE A 187 8.01 8.90 14.90
CA ILE A 187 6.77 8.96 15.68
C ILE A 187 6.06 10.32 15.52
N SER A 188 6.78 11.36 15.08
CA SER A 188 6.20 12.66 14.74
C SER A 188 5.30 12.58 13.51
N THR A 189 5.58 11.63 12.61
CA THR A 189 4.90 11.43 11.32
C THR A 189 3.82 10.33 11.42
N ALA A 190 3.31 10.06 12.62
CA ALA A 190 2.27 9.06 12.83
C ALA A 190 0.99 9.41 12.05
N PRO A 191 0.29 8.42 11.48
CA PRO A 191 -0.83 8.65 10.57
C PRO A 191 -1.99 9.43 11.21
N GLU A 192 -2.25 9.26 12.50
CA GLU A 192 -3.32 9.98 13.20
C GLU A 192 -3.01 11.48 13.37
N LYS A 193 -1.77 11.81 13.75
CA LYS A 193 -1.32 13.20 13.88
C LYS A 193 -1.32 13.90 12.53
N LEU A 194 -0.87 13.17 11.51
CA LEU A 194 -0.69 13.65 10.17
C LEU A 194 -2.05 13.91 9.49
N CYS A 195 -3.04 13.02 9.69
CA CYS A 195 -4.42 13.27 9.30
C CYS A 195 -4.99 14.54 9.94
N ALA A 196 -4.82 14.72 11.26
CA ALA A 196 -5.34 15.89 11.96
C ALA A 196 -4.72 17.20 11.48
N LEU A 197 -3.43 17.20 11.14
CA LEU A 197 -2.73 18.37 10.60
C LEU A 197 -3.17 18.72 9.16
N ILE A 198 -3.48 17.70 8.35
CA ILE A 198 -4.07 17.89 7.01
C ILE A 198 -5.49 18.46 7.13
N ASP A 199 -6.33 17.87 7.98
CA ASP A 199 -7.74 18.27 8.13
C ASP A 199 -7.88 19.68 8.72
N SER A 200 -6.91 20.13 9.52
CA SER A 200 -6.83 21.49 10.05
C SER A 200 -6.24 22.50 9.06
N GLY A 201 -5.78 22.06 7.87
CA GLY A 201 -5.19 22.91 6.84
C GLY A 201 -3.83 23.50 7.21
N ILE A 202 -3.18 22.98 8.27
CA ILE A 202 -1.87 23.45 8.74
C ILE A 202 -0.76 22.95 7.81
N LEU A 203 -0.91 21.74 7.28
CA LEU A 203 0.05 21.12 6.36
C LEU A 203 -0.57 20.94 4.97
N ASP A 204 0.17 21.33 3.94
CA ASP A 204 -0.18 21.01 2.56
C ASP A 204 0.13 19.54 2.25
N PRO A 205 -0.84 18.76 1.77
CA PRO A 205 -0.62 17.36 1.42
C PRO A 205 0.42 17.14 0.31
N CYS A 206 0.62 18.07 -0.63
CA CYS A 206 1.59 17.89 -1.72
C CYS A 206 3.03 18.03 -1.22
N GLU A 207 3.33 19.06 -0.42
CA GLU A 207 4.63 19.22 0.23
C GLU A 207 4.96 18.03 1.13
N LEU A 208 3.97 17.55 1.89
CA LEU A 208 4.14 16.41 2.78
C LEU A 208 4.43 15.11 2.02
N LEU A 209 3.73 14.89 0.89
CA LEU A 209 4.00 13.76 0.01
C LEU A 209 5.45 13.78 -0.47
N ALA A 210 5.93 14.93 -0.97
CA ALA A 210 7.31 15.08 -1.44
C ALA A 210 8.33 14.82 -0.33
N ASN A 211 8.08 15.30 0.90
CA ASN A 211 8.95 15.03 2.04
C ASN A 211 9.00 13.53 2.38
N ILE A 212 7.84 12.85 2.41
CA ILE A 212 7.78 11.40 2.66
C ILE A 212 8.54 10.64 1.56
N GLU A 213 8.42 11.03 0.30
CA GLU A 213 9.17 10.40 -0.80
C GLU A 213 10.68 10.54 -0.62
N VAL A 214 11.16 11.72 -0.20
CA VAL A 214 12.57 11.92 0.15
C VAL A 214 13.00 11.02 1.32
N GLN A 215 12.15 10.88 2.35
CA GLN A 215 12.42 9.98 3.47
C GLN A 215 12.47 8.51 3.03
N ILE A 216 11.58 8.09 2.12
CA ILE A 216 11.58 6.73 1.56
C ILE A 216 12.90 6.46 0.84
N VAL A 217 13.37 7.39 0.00
CA VAL A 217 14.64 7.25 -0.72
C VAL A 217 15.79 7.09 0.28
N LYS A 218 15.87 7.99 1.28
CA LYS A 218 16.90 7.91 2.34
C LYS A 218 16.83 6.59 3.11
N ALA A 219 15.63 6.11 3.46
CA ALA A 219 15.45 4.85 4.16
C ALA A 219 15.86 3.64 3.30
N LYS A 220 15.60 3.67 1.98
CA LYS A 220 16.04 2.64 1.03
C LYS A 220 17.56 2.63 0.86
N GLU A 221 18.19 3.81 0.81
CA GLU A 221 19.65 3.94 0.79
C GLU A 221 20.26 3.39 2.08
N GLU A 222 19.68 3.74 3.23
CA GLU A 222 20.14 3.26 4.52
C GLU A 222 20.01 1.72 4.63
N LEU A 223 18.90 1.16 4.15
CA LEU A 223 18.72 -0.29 4.03
C LEU A 223 19.82 -0.93 3.18
N HIS A 224 20.22 -0.29 2.08
CA HIS A 224 21.29 -0.79 1.23
C HIS A 224 22.66 -0.77 1.94
N VAL A 225 22.97 0.33 2.64
CA VAL A 225 24.22 0.47 3.40
C VAL A 225 24.31 -0.57 4.52
N ARG A 226 23.20 -0.84 5.21
CA ARG A 226 23.13 -1.82 6.31
C ARG A 226 23.18 -3.27 5.84
N LYS A 227 22.96 -3.52 4.55
CA LYS A 227 22.79 -4.87 3.99
C LYS A 227 23.91 -5.85 4.36
N ASP A 228 25.18 -5.44 4.31
CA ASP A 228 26.31 -6.33 4.67
C ASP A 228 26.22 -6.81 6.13
N ILE A 229 25.88 -5.93 7.06
CA ILE A 229 25.71 -6.25 8.48
C ILE A 229 24.46 -7.12 8.67
N MET A 230 23.35 -6.77 8.02
CA MET A 230 22.09 -7.52 8.08
C MET A 230 22.24 -8.95 7.53
N ASP A 231 22.90 -9.14 6.39
CA ASP A 231 23.14 -10.45 5.80
C ASP A 231 24.01 -11.34 6.72
N ARG A 232 24.95 -10.75 7.45
CA ARG A 232 25.75 -11.45 8.46
C ARG A 232 24.93 -11.79 9.70
N LEU A 233 24.08 -10.88 10.15
CA LEU A 233 23.16 -11.08 11.27
C LEU A 233 22.18 -12.22 10.99
N ILE A 234 21.59 -12.27 9.79
CA ILE A 234 20.72 -13.37 9.35
C ILE A 234 21.47 -14.72 9.37
N LYS A 235 22.71 -14.75 8.87
CA LYS A 235 23.55 -15.96 8.92
C LYS A 235 23.86 -16.38 10.35
N TRP A 236 24.11 -15.43 11.25
CA TRP A 236 24.34 -15.69 12.66
C TRP A 236 23.08 -16.23 13.35
N GLN A 237 21.92 -15.60 13.16
CA GLN A 237 20.63 -16.09 13.69
C GLN A 237 20.32 -17.52 13.20
N ALA A 238 20.57 -17.82 11.92
CA ALA A 238 20.40 -19.17 11.39
C ALA A 238 21.37 -20.18 12.03
N ALA A 239 22.61 -19.76 12.32
CA ALA A 239 23.56 -20.59 13.07
C ALA A 239 23.12 -20.83 14.52
N CYS A 240 22.57 -19.80 15.18
CA CYS A 240 21.99 -19.93 16.52
C CYS A 240 20.83 -20.92 16.55
N ALA A 241 19.90 -20.84 15.58
CA ALA A 241 18.78 -21.76 15.49
C ALA A 241 19.24 -23.22 15.28
N GLU A 242 20.27 -23.44 14.45
CA GLU A 242 20.83 -24.77 14.24
C GLU A 242 21.61 -25.28 15.48
N GLU A 243 22.25 -24.40 16.26
CA GLU A 243 22.86 -24.74 17.55
C GLU A 243 21.81 -25.17 18.57
N THR A 244 20.70 -24.42 18.70
CA THR A 244 19.58 -24.79 19.57
C THR A 244 18.98 -26.14 19.17
N TRP A 245 18.73 -26.37 17.88
CA TRP A 245 18.26 -27.67 17.37
C TRP A 245 19.24 -28.81 17.73
N LEU A 246 20.55 -28.58 17.61
CA LEU A 246 21.56 -29.57 17.99
C LEU A 246 21.55 -29.83 19.50
N GLU A 247 21.33 -28.81 20.34
CA GLU A 247 21.19 -28.96 21.79
C GLU A 247 19.98 -29.84 22.14
N GLU A 248 18.81 -29.57 21.55
CA GLU A 248 17.60 -30.40 21.70
C GLU A 248 17.86 -31.84 21.25
N TYR A 249 18.49 -32.03 20.08
CA TYR A 249 18.84 -33.35 19.56
C TYR A 249 19.88 -34.08 20.43
N ASN A 250 20.73 -33.36 21.16
CA ASN A 250 21.67 -33.97 22.10
C ASN A 250 20.99 -34.42 23.41
N GLN A 251 19.84 -33.85 23.77
CA GLN A 251 19.07 -34.21 24.96
C GLN A 251 18.09 -35.36 24.74
N ASP A 252 17.79 -35.70 23.48
CA ASP A 252 16.91 -36.82 23.14
C ASP A 252 17.57 -38.19 23.41
N ASP A 253 17.04 -38.94 24.37
CA ASP A 253 17.49 -40.30 24.72
C ASP A 253 17.24 -41.31 23.60
N ASN A 254 16.27 -41.06 22.71
CA ASN A 254 15.92 -41.94 21.57
C ASN A 254 16.73 -41.61 20.29
N ARG A 255 17.73 -40.74 20.39
CA ARG A 255 18.55 -40.26 19.28
C ARG A 255 19.15 -41.34 18.38
N TYR A 256 19.52 -42.48 18.97
CA TYR A 256 20.16 -43.61 18.27
C TYR A 256 19.18 -44.76 17.99
N SER A 257 17.88 -44.53 18.14
CA SER A 257 16.88 -45.53 17.75
C SER A 257 17.01 -45.87 16.26
N ALA A 258 16.92 -47.17 15.94
CA ALA A 258 17.13 -47.70 14.59
C ALA A 258 15.94 -47.42 13.64
N GLY A 259 15.43 -46.18 13.64
CA GLY A 259 14.35 -45.72 12.78
C GLY A 259 14.84 -45.26 11.40
N ARG A 260 13.95 -45.31 10.40
CA ARG A 260 14.19 -44.69 9.08
C ARG A 260 14.42 -43.18 9.28
N GLY A 261 15.62 -42.69 8.97
CA GLY A 261 15.97 -41.26 9.05
C GLY A 261 17.06 -40.89 10.08
N ALA A 262 17.44 -41.81 10.99
CA ALA A 262 18.45 -41.55 12.01
C ALA A 262 19.82 -41.12 11.44
N HIS A 263 20.25 -41.73 10.33
CA HIS A 263 21.49 -41.37 9.64
C HIS A 263 21.47 -39.95 9.05
N LEU A 264 20.29 -39.46 8.60
CA LEU A 264 20.16 -38.10 8.08
C LEU A 264 20.25 -37.06 9.21
N ASN A 265 19.61 -37.33 10.35
CA ASN A 265 19.70 -36.49 11.54
C ASN A 265 21.12 -36.49 12.13
N LEU A 266 21.82 -37.63 12.11
CA LEU A 266 23.22 -37.70 12.51
C LEU A 266 24.12 -36.85 11.60
N LYS A 267 23.90 -36.89 10.28
CA LYS A 267 24.62 -36.06 9.31
C LYS A 267 24.32 -34.57 9.50
N ARG A 268 23.07 -34.21 9.79
CA ARG A 268 22.68 -32.82 10.12
C ARG A 268 23.35 -32.37 11.42
N ALA A 269 23.35 -33.20 12.46
CA ALA A 269 23.99 -32.90 13.73
C ALA A 269 25.51 -32.69 13.61
N GLU A 270 26.18 -33.44 12.75
CA GLU A 270 27.60 -33.20 12.48
C GLU A 270 27.84 -31.87 11.76
N LYS A 271 27.01 -31.55 10.77
CA LYS A 271 27.04 -30.23 10.11
C LYS A 271 26.77 -29.09 11.09
N ALA A 272 25.79 -29.27 11.97
CA ALA A 272 25.44 -28.32 13.03
C ALA A 272 26.60 -28.13 14.02
N ARG A 273 27.35 -29.19 14.38
CA ARG A 273 28.54 -29.09 15.24
C ARG A 273 29.65 -28.26 14.59
N VAL A 274 29.92 -28.51 13.31
CA VAL A 274 30.90 -27.73 12.56
C VAL A 274 30.47 -26.26 12.47
N GLN A 275 29.18 -26.00 12.33
CA GLN A 275 28.64 -24.64 12.31
C GLN A 275 28.73 -23.97 13.70
N ALA A 276 28.36 -24.67 14.76
CA ALA A 276 28.47 -24.20 16.15
C ALA A 276 29.92 -23.86 16.52
N ALA A 277 30.88 -24.67 16.09
CA ALA A 277 32.31 -24.40 16.30
C ALA A 277 32.79 -23.10 15.63
N LYS A 278 32.17 -22.70 14.51
CA LYS A 278 32.48 -21.45 13.77
C LYS A 278 31.70 -20.23 14.27
N MET A 279 30.75 -20.42 15.18
CA MET A 279 29.92 -19.31 15.67
C MET A 279 30.71 -18.21 16.40
N PRO A 280 31.77 -18.49 17.22
CA PRO A 280 32.55 -17.41 17.84
C PRO A 280 33.16 -16.49 16.78
N ASP A 281 33.79 -17.07 15.75
CA ASP A 281 34.41 -16.31 14.64
C ASP A 281 33.38 -15.46 13.89
N LEU A 282 32.17 -15.99 13.69
CA LEU A 282 31.08 -15.26 13.04
C LEU A 282 30.61 -14.06 13.87
N VAL A 283 30.52 -14.21 15.19
CA VAL A 283 30.15 -13.13 16.11
C VAL A 283 31.25 -12.06 16.17
N GLU A 284 32.53 -12.45 16.25
CA GLU A 284 33.64 -11.49 16.22
C GLU A 284 33.69 -10.71 14.90
N ASN A 285 33.45 -11.39 13.78
CA ASN A 285 33.39 -10.75 12.48
C ASN A 285 32.21 -9.77 12.36
N LEU A 286 31.03 -10.12 12.90
CA LEU A 286 29.86 -9.24 12.93
C LEU A 286 30.11 -8.03 13.84
N MET A 287 30.68 -8.22 15.03
CA MET A 287 31.02 -7.13 15.95
C MET A 287 32.04 -6.16 15.34
N SER A 288 33.14 -6.68 14.80
CA SER A 288 34.17 -5.83 14.16
C SER A 288 33.62 -5.05 12.97
N ARG A 289 32.74 -5.66 12.15
CA ARG A 289 32.13 -4.96 11.02
C ARG A 289 31.13 -3.90 11.46
N THR A 290 30.34 -4.19 12.50
CA THR A 290 29.41 -3.23 13.11
C THR A 290 30.16 -2.05 13.74
N LEU A 291 31.24 -2.31 14.47
CA LEU A 291 32.08 -1.25 15.05
C LEU A 291 32.71 -0.35 13.98
N ALA A 292 33.20 -0.93 12.88
CA ALA A 292 33.74 -0.14 11.77
C ALA A 292 32.68 0.78 11.16
N TRP A 293 31.44 0.29 11.03
CA TRP A 293 30.31 1.10 10.56
C TRP A 293 29.94 2.21 11.55
N GLU A 294 29.92 1.93 12.86
CA GLU A 294 29.64 2.94 13.89
C GLU A 294 30.69 4.05 13.90
N GLN A 295 31.97 3.68 13.71
CA GLN A 295 33.08 4.62 13.63
C GLN A 295 32.99 5.53 12.39
N GLU A 296 32.69 4.96 11.23
CA GLU A 296 32.56 5.71 9.97
C GLU A 296 31.43 6.76 10.04
N ARG A 297 30.32 6.41 10.70
CA ARG A 297 29.13 7.27 10.75
C ARG A 297 28.97 8.07 12.03
N SER A 298 29.85 7.85 13.01
CA SER A 298 29.78 8.47 14.35
C SER A 298 28.41 8.30 15.02
N MET A 299 27.75 7.16 14.79
CA MET A 299 26.43 6.85 15.34
C MET A 299 26.31 5.37 15.70
N PRO A 300 25.59 5.01 16.78
CA PRO A 300 25.43 3.60 17.14
C PRO A 300 24.58 2.85 16.11
N PHE A 301 24.92 1.60 15.85
CA PHE A 301 24.13 0.73 15.00
C PHE A 301 22.98 0.16 15.83
N LEU A 302 21.78 0.67 15.59
CA LEU A 302 20.56 0.21 16.24
C LEU A 302 19.87 -0.83 15.36
N TYR A 303 19.50 -1.95 15.98
CA TYR A 303 18.67 -3.02 15.45
C TYR A 303 17.41 -3.07 16.31
N ASP A 304 16.26 -2.70 15.73
CA ASP A 304 14.96 -2.61 16.44
C ASP A 304 15.03 -1.79 17.74
N GLY A 305 15.76 -0.66 17.70
CA GLY A 305 15.93 0.25 18.85
C GLY A 305 17.05 -0.15 19.83
N VAL A 306 17.65 -1.33 19.69
CA VAL A 306 18.73 -1.80 20.58
C VAL A 306 20.07 -1.80 19.85
N ARG A 307 21.15 -1.40 20.53
CA ARG A 307 22.49 -1.43 19.93
C ARG A 307 22.91 -2.88 19.65
N LEU A 308 23.22 -3.18 18.38
CA LEU A 308 23.57 -4.54 17.96
C LEU A 308 24.76 -5.13 18.71
N ILE A 309 25.78 -4.31 19.00
CA ILE A 309 26.97 -4.76 19.73
C ILE A 309 26.61 -5.27 21.13
N SER A 310 25.72 -4.58 21.84
CA SER A 310 25.30 -4.99 23.17
C SER A 310 24.57 -6.35 23.15
N LEU A 311 23.74 -6.59 22.14
CA LEU A 311 23.09 -7.90 21.94
C LEU A 311 24.11 -9.02 21.68
N LEU A 312 25.16 -8.73 20.90
CA LEU A 312 26.21 -9.71 20.59
C LEU A 312 27.11 -9.99 21.80
N GLU A 313 27.42 -8.97 22.61
CA GLU A 313 28.15 -9.12 23.87
C GLU A 313 27.36 -9.96 24.89
N GLU A 314 26.06 -9.69 25.04
CA GLU A 314 25.16 -10.50 25.86
C GLU A 314 25.14 -11.96 25.38
N TYR A 315 25.00 -12.18 24.07
CA TYR A 315 25.06 -13.53 23.51
C TYR A 315 26.38 -14.26 23.83
N LYS A 316 27.53 -13.58 23.69
CA LYS A 316 28.84 -14.17 24.05
C LYS A 316 28.86 -14.62 25.51
N PHE A 317 28.38 -13.76 26.41
CA PHE A 317 28.32 -14.06 27.84
C PHE A 317 27.40 -15.25 28.13
N SER A 318 26.16 -15.25 27.59
CA SER A 318 25.21 -16.34 27.78
C SER A 318 25.73 -17.67 27.22
N ARG A 319 26.49 -17.65 26.12
CA ARG A 319 27.10 -18.84 25.55
C ARG A 319 28.18 -19.41 26.46
N GLN A 320 29.09 -18.56 26.95
CA GLN A 320 30.14 -18.96 27.87
C GLN A 320 29.55 -19.59 29.14
N GLN A 321 28.51 -18.96 29.71
CA GLN A 321 27.80 -19.49 30.87
C GLN A 321 27.22 -20.90 30.61
N ARG A 322 26.56 -21.11 29.46
CA ARG A 322 26.04 -22.44 29.08
C ARG A 322 27.15 -23.48 28.95
N GLU A 323 28.31 -23.11 28.40
CA GLU A 323 29.45 -24.02 28.27
C GLU A 323 30.07 -24.38 29.62
N GLU A 324 30.18 -23.42 30.54
CA GLU A 324 30.66 -23.62 31.90
C GLU A 324 29.69 -24.51 32.71
N GLU A 325 28.39 -24.29 32.59
CA GLU A 325 27.36 -25.14 33.20
C GLU A 325 27.41 -26.57 32.66
N LYS A 326 27.55 -26.74 31.34
CA LYS A 326 27.76 -28.07 30.72
C LYS A 326 29.04 -28.73 31.22
N LYS A 327 30.12 -27.97 31.45
CA LYS A 327 31.38 -28.48 32.02
C LYS A 327 31.16 -28.93 33.47
N ARG A 328 30.54 -28.10 34.30
CA ARG A 328 30.20 -28.42 35.70
C ARG A 328 29.31 -29.67 35.80
N TYR A 329 28.31 -29.79 34.94
CA TYR A 329 27.45 -30.98 34.87
C TYR A 329 28.24 -32.24 34.50
N ARG A 330 29.13 -32.17 33.51
CA ARG A 330 30.01 -33.30 33.15
C ARG A 330 30.93 -33.69 34.30
N ASP A 331 31.51 -32.72 35.00
CA ASP A 331 32.41 -32.99 36.12
C ASP A 331 31.65 -33.57 37.33
N HIS A 332 30.42 -33.11 37.59
CA HIS A 332 29.54 -33.72 38.57
C HIS A 332 29.18 -35.18 38.21
N LYS A 333 28.85 -35.44 36.94
CA LYS A 333 28.58 -36.80 36.44
C LYS A 333 29.81 -37.71 36.52
N LYS A 334 31.01 -37.20 36.24
CA LYS A 334 32.27 -37.94 36.42
C LYS A 334 32.49 -38.30 37.89
N LEU A 335 32.28 -37.35 38.80
CA LEU A 335 32.42 -37.61 40.24
C LEU A 335 31.40 -38.66 40.72
N GLN A 336 30.15 -38.55 40.29
CA GLN A 336 29.11 -39.54 40.59
C GLN A 336 29.49 -40.94 40.06
N ASN A 337 29.99 -41.03 38.83
CA ASN A 337 30.46 -42.28 38.25
C ASN A 337 31.67 -42.85 39.01
N LEU A 338 32.63 -42.02 39.41
CA LEU A 338 33.80 -42.44 40.18
C LEU A 338 33.41 -43.00 41.54
N LEU A 339 32.46 -42.35 42.24
CA LEU A 339 31.87 -42.86 43.47
C LEU A 339 31.11 -44.18 43.26
N LEU A 340 30.46 -44.35 42.11
CA LEU A 340 29.80 -45.61 41.75
C LEU A 340 30.84 -46.72 41.51
N THR A 341 31.90 -46.43 40.77
CA THR A 341 32.99 -47.37 40.48
C THR A 341 33.77 -47.76 41.74
N GLU A 342 34.00 -46.83 42.67
CA GLU A 342 34.61 -47.13 43.97
C GLU A 342 33.72 -48.07 44.80
N LYS A 343 32.41 -47.83 44.83
CA LYS A 343 31.44 -48.74 45.46
C LYS A 343 31.45 -50.12 44.78
N GLU A 344 31.47 -50.18 43.46
CA GLU A 344 31.54 -51.46 42.71
C GLU A 344 32.87 -52.21 42.94
N ALA A 345 33.99 -51.49 43.09
CA ALA A 345 35.29 -52.05 43.40
C ALA A 345 35.38 -52.59 44.84
N LEU A 346 34.72 -51.94 45.80
CA LEU A 346 34.61 -52.39 47.20
C LEU A 346 33.76 -53.67 47.35
N TYR A 347 32.78 -53.91 46.47
CA TYR A 347 31.87 -55.05 46.55
C TYR A 347 32.21 -56.24 45.63
N GLY A 348 33.25 -56.15 44.81
CA GLY A 348 33.74 -57.25 43.96
C GLY A 348 32.81 -57.62 42.80
N SER A 349 33.38 -57.78 41.60
CA SER A 349 32.63 -58.11 40.38
C SER A 349 31.87 -59.44 40.51
N LYS A 350 30.53 -59.39 40.61
CA LYS A 350 29.69 -60.57 40.40
C LYS A 350 29.70 -60.94 38.90
N PRO A 351 29.92 -62.21 38.53
CA PRO A 351 29.89 -62.61 37.13
C PRO A 351 28.45 -62.52 36.61
N SER A 352 28.24 -61.84 35.49
CA SER A 352 26.94 -61.81 34.80
C SER A 352 26.55 -63.22 34.33
N PRO A 353 25.26 -63.62 34.42
CA PRO A 353 24.85 -64.98 34.11
C PRO A 353 24.83 -65.23 32.60
N LYS A 354 25.45 -66.35 32.20
CA LYS A 354 25.43 -66.88 30.83
C LYS A 354 23.99 -67.19 30.40
N ARG A 355 23.54 -66.66 29.25
CA ARG A 355 22.32 -67.15 28.56
C ARG A 355 22.59 -68.55 27.99
N CYS A 356 21.81 -69.54 28.43
CA CYS A 356 21.74 -70.87 27.82
C CYS A 356 20.89 -70.84 26.54
N ASN A 357 21.48 -71.21 25.40
CA ASN A 357 20.74 -71.61 24.21
C ASN A 357 20.45 -73.11 24.31
N SER A 358 19.19 -73.47 24.50
CA SER A 358 18.71 -74.86 24.50
C SER A 358 17.46 -74.96 23.63
N LEU A 359 17.65 -75.26 22.35
CA LEU A 359 16.63 -75.93 21.55
C LEU A 359 17.33 -76.94 20.63
N ARG A 360 17.35 -78.19 21.06
CA ARG A 360 17.53 -79.36 20.19
C ARG A 360 16.48 -80.38 20.57
N LYS A 361 15.66 -80.80 19.61
CA LYS A 361 15.25 -82.20 19.43
C LYS A 361 15.02 -82.49 17.94
N PRO A 362 15.15 -83.75 17.50
CA PRO A 362 15.86 -84.07 16.27
C PRO A 362 15.05 -84.89 15.25
N ASN A 363 15.70 -85.08 14.09
CA ASN A 363 15.71 -86.27 13.23
C ASN A 363 14.91 -86.21 11.91
N GLY A 364 15.66 -86.32 10.81
CA GLY A 364 15.19 -86.49 9.44
C GLY A 364 16.39 -86.44 8.48
N TYR A 365 16.79 -87.61 7.99
CA TYR A 365 18.00 -87.90 7.20
C TYR A 365 18.08 -87.21 5.82
N ASN A 366 19.33 -87.14 5.34
CA ASN A 366 19.84 -87.06 3.95
C ASN A 366 20.02 -85.71 3.22
N GLY A 367 21.28 -85.49 2.78
CA GLY A 367 21.57 -84.93 1.47
C GLY A 367 22.58 -83.77 1.42
N ASN A 368 23.87 -84.10 1.21
CA ASN A 368 24.91 -83.35 0.51
C ASN A 368 25.20 -81.86 0.84
N GLY A 369 26.48 -81.58 1.15
CA GLY A 369 27.14 -80.35 0.71
C GLY A 369 28.16 -79.76 1.68
N ASN A 370 29.45 -79.88 1.33
CA ASN A 370 30.62 -79.13 1.80
C ASN A 370 30.28 -77.85 2.60
N GLY A 371 30.71 -77.64 3.84
CA GLY A 371 32.07 -77.81 4.33
C GLY A 371 32.88 -76.55 4.02
N PHE A 372 32.98 -75.59 4.94
CA PHE A 372 34.24 -74.95 5.36
C PHE A 372 34.03 -74.06 6.59
N MET A 373 34.81 -74.37 7.62
CA MET A 373 34.86 -73.76 8.94
C MET A 373 35.64 -72.45 8.94
N THR A 374 35.18 -71.48 9.73
CA THR A 374 35.99 -70.36 10.23
C THR A 374 36.88 -70.83 11.40
N PRO A 375 38.17 -70.47 11.46
CA PRO A 375 38.96 -70.69 12.67
C PRO A 375 39.11 -69.40 13.48
N VAL A 376 38.79 -69.48 14.79
CA VAL A 376 39.19 -68.50 15.80
C VAL A 376 40.36 -69.06 16.63
N ALA A 377 41.46 -68.30 16.59
CA ALA A 377 42.53 -68.04 17.54
C ALA A 377 43.02 -69.08 18.58
N ARG A 378 44.36 -69.21 18.67
CA ARG A 378 45.08 -69.63 19.88
C ARG A 378 46.25 -68.68 20.19
N ARG A 379 46.12 -68.02 21.35
CA ARG A 379 47.06 -67.51 22.38
C ARG A 379 48.57 -67.30 22.13
N ILE A 380 48.99 -66.09 22.57
CA ILE A 380 50.10 -65.68 23.50
C ILE A 380 51.56 -65.93 23.09
N SER A 381 52.34 -64.84 22.95
CA SER A 381 53.57 -64.63 23.74
C SER A 381 53.99 -63.16 23.80
N ALA A 382 54.65 -62.81 24.91
CA ALA A 382 55.10 -61.50 25.34
C ALA A 382 56.32 -60.97 24.54
N GLY A 383 56.52 -59.65 24.55
CA GLY A 383 57.78 -59.04 24.09
C GLY A 383 57.70 -57.52 23.98
N SER A 384 58.39 -56.84 24.88
CA SER A 384 58.64 -55.39 24.93
C SER A 384 59.57 -54.89 23.82
N ALA A 385 59.62 -53.54 23.70
CA ALA A 385 60.69 -52.69 23.15
C ALA A 385 60.62 -52.32 21.65
N THR A 386 60.45 -51.01 21.41
CA THR A 386 61.03 -50.23 20.30
C THR A 386 62.58 -50.17 20.45
N PRO A 387 63.40 -49.72 19.46
CA PRO A 387 63.08 -48.89 18.29
C PRO A 387 63.81 -49.26 16.97
N GLU A 388 63.64 -48.35 16.00
CA GLU A 388 64.49 -48.07 14.83
C GLU A 388 64.14 -48.63 13.45
N LEU A 389 63.90 -47.64 12.57
CA LEU A 389 64.41 -47.47 11.21
C LEU A 389 64.17 -48.59 10.22
N LEU A 390 63.37 -48.29 9.19
CA LEU A 390 63.86 -48.10 7.81
C LEU A 390 62.67 -47.76 6.91
N THR A 391 62.72 -46.56 6.32
CA THR A 391 62.04 -46.28 5.05
C THR A 391 62.76 -47.09 3.95
N PRO A 392 62.05 -47.52 2.91
CA PRO A 392 62.37 -46.89 1.64
C PRO A 392 61.13 -46.50 0.83
N ARG A 393 61.23 -45.26 0.37
CA ARG A 393 60.54 -44.62 -0.75
C ARG A 393 60.65 -45.48 -2.01
N SER A 394 59.57 -45.61 -2.77
CA SER A 394 59.67 -45.81 -4.22
C SER A 394 58.47 -45.17 -4.92
N TYR A 395 58.85 -44.23 -5.79
CA TYR A 395 58.05 -43.49 -6.75
C TYR A 395 57.57 -44.42 -7.89
N SER A 396 56.30 -44.34 -8.26
CA SER A 396 55.81 -44.28 -9.65
C SER A 396 54.33 -43.86 -9.58
N GLY A 397 53.82 -42.84 -10.26
CA GLY A 397 54.25 -42.26 -11.53
C GLY A 397 53.40 -42.80 -12.67
N ARG A 398 52.09 -42.53 -12.70
CA ARG A 398 51.34 -42.37 -13.96
C ARG A 398 50.21 -41.35 -13.83
N HIS A 399 50.18 -40.53 -14.86
CA HIS A 399 49.33 -39.40 -15.18
C HIS A 399 48.23 -39.84 -16.18
N ASN A 400 47.23 -38.97 -16.35
CA ASN A 400 46.03 -39.01 -17.20
C ASN A 400 44.87 -39.89 -16.71
N GLY A 401 43.62 -39.42 -16.63
CA GLY A 401 43.01 -38.23 -17.21
C GLY A 401 41.76 -38.64 -18.00
N TYR A 402 40.67 -37.91 -17.79
CA TYR A 402 39.41 -37.85 -18.56
C TYR A 402 38.19 -38.72 -18.15
N PHE A 403 37.24 -38.02 -17.51
CA PHE A 403 35.84 -37.81 -17.92
C PHE A 403 34.91 -39.02 -18.14
N LYS A 404 33.90 -39.16 -17.26
CA LYS A 404 32.48 -39.08 -17.67
C LYS A 404 31.50 -38.87 -16.50
N GLU A 405 30.74 -37.77 -16.61
CA GLU A 405 29.33 -37.58 -16.26
C GLU A 405 28.72 -38.18 -14.96
N MET A 406 28.28 -37.29 -14.08
CA MET A 406 26.96 -37.40 -13.45
C MET A 406 26.23 -36.04 -13.50
N ARG A 407 25.37 -35.94 -14.51
CA ARG A 407 23.95 -35.56 -14.44
C ARG A 407 23.56 -34.62 -13.28
N ARG A 408 23.48 -33.33 -13.62
CA ARG A 408 22.61 -32.36 -12.94
C ARG A 408 21.16 -32.86 -12.98
N LEU A 409 20.51 -32.97 -11.83
CA LEU A 409 19.07 -32.87 -11.73
C LEU A 409 18.75 -31.53 -11.06
N SER A 410 18.24 -30.64 -11.89
CA SER A 410 17.46 -29.47 -11.54
C SER A 410 16.02 -29.95 -11.30
N THR A 411 15.45 -29.65 -10.14
CA THR A 411 14.00 -29.53 -9.97
C THR A 411 13.74 -28.36 -9.03
N ALA A 412 13.01 -27.38 -9.55
CA ALA A 412 12.60 -26.15 -8.88
C ALA A 412 11.24 -26.38 -8.15
N PRO A 413 10.49 -25.33 -7.77
CA PRO A 413 10.07 -25.01 -6.41
C PRO A 413 8.66 -25.50 -6.08
N ILE A 414 8.32 -25.56 -4.79
CA ILE A 414 6.96 -25.83 -4.31
C ILE A 414 6.19 -24.51 -4.27
N ASN A 415 5.08 -24.47 -5.01
CA ASN A 415 4.14 -23.37 -5.16
C ASN A 415 2.98 -23.48 -4.15
N TYR A 416 2.50 -22.31 -3.71
CA TYR A 416 1.11 -21.89 -3.46
C TYR A 416 0.16 -22.77 -2.63
N VAL A 417 -0.30 -22.18 -1.52
CA VAL A 417 -1.57 -22.52 -0.86
C VAL A 417 -2.71 -21.87 -1.63
N ALA A 418 -3.73 -22.67 -1.93
CA ALA A 418 -4.86 -22.36 -2.78
C ALA A 418 -5.87 -21.40 -2.13
N MET A 419 -6.30 -20.43 -2.93
CA MET A 419 -7.54 -19.67 -2.80
C MET A 419 -8.73 -20.57 -3.16
N SER A 420 -9.84 -20.45 -2.43
CA SER A 420 -11.16 -20.95 -2.86
C SER A 420 -12.01 -19.78 -3.37
N LYS A 421 -12.44 -19.88 -4.62
CA LYS A 421 -13.54 -19.18 -5.31
C LYS A 421 -14.11 -20.22 -6.29
N GLU A 422 -15.40 -20.48 -6.38
CA GLU A 422 -16.51 -19.68 -6.95
C GLU A 422 -17.74 -20.65 -6.85
N ASP A 423 -19.04 -20.31 -6.81
CA ASP A 423 -19.88 -19.46 -7.64
C ASP A 423 -21.34 -19.62 -7.11
N THR A 424 -22.20 -18.60 -6.94
CA THR A 424 -23.14 -18.03 -7.94
C THR A 424 -24.61 -18.19 -7.48
N ILE A 425 -25.25 -17.02 -7.30
CA ILE A 425 -26.65 -16.63 -7.60
C ILE A 425 -27.80 -17.50 -7.06
N SER A 426 -28.62 -16.90 -6.17
CA SER A 426 -30.08 -17.02 -6.29
C SER A 426 -30.78 -15.79 -5.73
N SER A 427 -31.45 -15.08 -6.63
CA SER A 427 -32.42 -14.03 -6.34
C SER A 427 -33.80 -14.67 -6.26
N PHE A 428 -34.53 -14.51 -5.14
CA PHE A 428 -35.99 -14.47 -5.20
C PHE A 428 -36.55 -13.59 -4.08
N THR A 429 -37.46 -12.73 -4.51
CA THR A 429 -38.35 -11.83 -3.79
C THR A 429 -39.20 -12.53 -2.73
N SER A 430 -39.42 -11.91 -1.55
CA SER A 430 -40.77 -11.82 -0.99
C SER A 430 -40.90 -10.72 0.06
N ILE A 431 -41.83 -9.83 -0.24
CA ILE A 431 -42.47 -8.81 0.60
C ILE A 431 -43.19 -9.44 1.80
N SER A 432 -43.12 -8.77 2.95
CA SER A 432 -44.12 -8.60 4.04
C SER A 432 -43.32 -8.21 5.30
N GLY A 433 -43.38 -7.00 5.87
CA GLY A 433 -44.54 -6.19 6.21
C GLY A 433 -44.75 -6.27 7.74
N SER A 434 -44.74 -5.12 8.41
CA SER A 434 -45.26 -4.81 9.77
C SER A 434 -44.24 -4.62 10.91
N GLU A 435 -43.86 -3.35 11.14
CA GLU A 435 -43.73 -2.74 12.47
C GLU A 435 -45.02 -1.93 12.75
N PRO A 436 -45.30 -1.37 13.95
CA PRO A 436 -44.61 -1.50 15.24
C PRO A 436 -45.56 -1.83 16.42
N GLY A 437 -45.00 -2.27 17.55
CA GLY A 437 -45.75 -2.46 18.80
C GLY A 437 -44.93 -2.05 20.01
N SER A 438 -45.31 -0.93 20.64
CA SER A 438 -44.97 -0.55 22.01
C SER A 438 -46.18 0.21 22.58
N PRO A 439 -46.41 0.31 23.89
CA PRO A 439 -45.88 -0.43 25.05
C PRO A 439 -47.04 -0.94 25.97
N PRO A 440 -46.74 -1.47 27.18
CA PRO A 440 -47.66 -1.21 28.29
C PRO A 440 -46.96 -0.54 29.48
N ARG A 441 -47.76 0.33 30.09
CA ARG A 441 -47.54 0.98 31.39
C ARG A 441 -47.35 -0.05 32.50
N GLY A 442 -46.41 0.25 33.38
CA GLY A 442 -46.24 -0.32 34.72
C GLY A 442 -45.39 0.64 35.52
#